data_AF-A0AAN5DEB2-F1
#
_entry.id   AF-A0AAN5DEB2-F1
#
_cell.length_a   1.000
_cell.length_b   1.000
_cell.length_c   1.000
_cell.angle_alpha   90.00
_cell.angle_beta   90.00
_cell.angle_gamma   90.00
#
_symmetry.space_group_name_H-M   'P 1'
#
loop_
_entity.id
_entity.type
_entity.pdbx_description
1 polymer ?
#
loop_
_entity_poly.entity_id
_entity_poly.type
_entity_poly.pdbx_seq_one_letter_code
_entity_poly.pdbx_strand_id
1 'polypeptide(L)'
;SISSTGVISSRRVMIEPSPSDYVEETPQRTSSSHLVTISGSGDDLAPFQTIPKEIVWDLIEFVPEIVFNLRLVSRRFHSIVNEYALRQETIALVDELDFYGTLDRRTVSSEDDMDVLLDIPMNKSNLFELRVKLRNFSPNVMSQIMRHPKDLDSEEIYTYRMKCNIKSLNQDVMEKLKECIGKRVGRVTFSQCTGETLLATISRIIEGMRFSRMKLESNSLSTSDAKHFLDTIEQYHIEQVTVQIRETANPAKFFRDLSKYVRSMYINMKYNHYANDNEQIVHDNDWPVLIQEMFSRKLDKLYIKRDNRPPYLSDANALILKQNLVNSDKNIWFAISFRYGKKEANEVNDYTVKVDIFGHEKQLRIIHYSRTNEQF
;
A
#
# COMPACT_ATOMS: atom_id res chain seq x y z
N SER A 1 32.68 22.28 -14.21
CA SER A 1 31.46 22.86 -14.80
C SER A 1 30.44 21.76 -14.98
N ILE A 2 29.59 21.53 -13.98
CA ILE A 2 28.45 20.61 -14.09
C ILE A 2 27.23 21.36 -13.58
N SER A 3 26.24 21.47 -14.46
CA SER A 3 25.05 22.28 -14.34
C SER A 3 24.10 21.74 -13.30
N SER A 4 23.72 22.60 -12.35
CA SER A 4 22.58 22.41 -11.46
C SER A 4 21.28 22.69 -12.22
N THR A 5 20.57 21.65 -12.64
CA THR A 5 19.17 21.78 -13.05
C THR A 5 18.29 21.70 -11.82
N GLY A 6 17.83 22.86 -11.34
CA GLY A 6 16.81 22.96 -10.31
C GLY A 6 15.47 22.49 -10.87
N VAL A 7 14.89 21.46 -10.26
CA VAL A 7 13.53 20.99 -10.55
C VAL A 7 12.60 21.57 -9.49
N ILE A 8 11.63 22.38 -9.94
CA ILE A 8 10.63 23.03 -9.10
C ILE A 8 9.58 22.00 -8.71
N SER A 9 9.64 21.52 -7.47
CA SER A 9 8.59 20.70 -6.85
C SER A 9 7.40 21.60 -6.48
N SER A 10 6.26 21.44 -7.16
CA SER A 10 5.03 22.18 -6.86
C SER A 10 4.37 21.60 -5.61
N ARG A 11 4.62 22.23 -4.47
CA ARG A 11 4.07 21.85 -3.16
C ARG A 11 2.69 22.49 -2.98
N ARG A 12 1.62 21.70 -3.10
CA ARG A 12 0.26 22.17 -2.83
C ARG A 12 -0.16 21.75 -1.42
N VAL A 13 -0.05 22.68 -0.47
CA VAL A 13 -0.71 22.55 0.84
C VAL A 13 -2.22 22.62 0.59
N MET A 14 -3.03 21.85 1.31
CA MET A 14 -4.49 22.05 1.31
C MET A 14 -4.80 23.38 1.99
N ILE A 15 -4.66 24.48 1.26
CA ILE A 15 -5.04 25.82 1.70
C ILE A 15 -6.54 25.97 1.41
N GLU A 16 -7.30 26.43 2.40
CA GLU A 16 -8.70 26.85 2.21
C GLU A 16 -8.77 27.93 1.13
N PRO A 17 -9.68 27.87 0.15
CA PRO A 17 -10.06 29.08 -0.56
C PRO A 17 -10.69 30.03 0.47
N SER A 18 -10.12 31.22 0.62
CA SER A 18 -10.67 32.24 1.50
C SER A 18 -12.07 32.63 1.01
N PRO A 19 -13.07 32.84 1.88
CA PRO A 19 -14.36 33.41 1.49
C PRO A 19 -14.23 34.80 0.82
N SER A 20 -13.06 35.45 0.92
CA SER A 20 -12.76 36.76 0.34
C SER A 20 -12.25 36.75 -1.11
N ASP A 21 -12.02 35.58 -1.72
CA ASP A 21 -11.50 35.51 -3.11
C ASP A 21 -12.61 35.54 -4.17
N TYR A 22 -13.86 35.71 -3.76
CA TYR A 22 -14.96 36.04 -4.66
C TYR A 22 -15.06 37.55 -4.80
N VAL A 23 -14.29 38.11 -5.73
CA VAL A 23 -14.57 39.45 -6.26
C VAL A 23 -15.87 39.36 -7.04
N GLU A 24 -16.94 39.99 -6.54
CA GLU A 24 -18.12 40.32 -7.32
C GLU A 24 -17.70 41.28 -8.44
N GLU A 25 -17.38 40.75 -9.62
CA GLU A 25 -17.35 41.56 -10.83
C GLU A 25 -18.78 42.00 -11.15
N THR A 26 -19.06 43.27 -10.86
CA THR A 26 -20.30 43.94 -11.25
C THR A 26 -20.28 44.11 -12.78
N PRO A 27 -21.22 43.53 -13.56
CA PRO A 27 -21.21 43.71 -15.00
C PRO A 27 -21.69 45.12 -15.36
N GLN A 28 -20.84 45.91 -16.00
CA GLN A 28 -21.26 47.13 -16.68
C GLN A 28 -22.28 46.78 -17.78
N ARG A 29 -23.47 47.38 -17.65
CA ARG A 29 -24.53 47.39 -18.66
C ARG A 29 -23.96 47.86 -20.01
N THR A 30 -23.94 46.95 -20.97
CA THR A 30 -24.11 47.31 -22.39
C THR A 30 -25.42 46.73 -22.86
N SER A 31 -26.32 47.63 -23.24
CA SER A 31 -27.59 47.32 -23.88
C SER A 31 -27.34 46.66 -25.23
N SER A 32 -27.78 45.41 -25.39
CA SER A 32 -28.33 44.97 -26.66
C SER A 32 -29.33 43.84 -26.42
N SER A 33 -30.54 44.09 -26.87
CA SER A 33 -31.72 43.26 -26.77
C SER A 33 -31.56 41.96 -27.54
N HIS A 34 -31.65 40.82 -26.85
CA HIS A 34 -32.42 39.64 -27.26
C HIS A 34 -32.40 38.62 -26.10
N LEU A 35 -33.16 38.93 -25.06
CA LEU A 35 -33.55 37.95 -24.04
C LEU A 35 -34.65 37.08 -24.64
N VAL A 36 -34.31 35.86 -25.02
CA VAL A 36 -35.28 34.77 -25.12
C VAL A 36 -35.64 34.42 -23.68
N THR A 37 -36.75 34.97 -23.21
CA THR A 37 -37.37 34.56 -21.96
C THR A 37 -37.93 33.15 -22.16
N ILE A 38 -37.13 32.12 -21.85
CA ILE A 38 -37.67 30.77 -21.64
C ILE A 38 -38.39 30.81 -20.29
N SER A 39 -39.65 31.22 -20.31
CA SER A 39 -40.59 30.96 -19.22
C SER A 39 -40.93 29.47 -19.24
N GLY A 40 -39.97 28.64 -18.83
CA GLY A 40 -40.22 27.25 -18.46
C GLY A 40 -40.90 27.24 -17.10
N SER A 41 -42.10 26.67 -17.04
CA SER A 41 -42.79 26.32 -15.80
C SER A 41 -41.81 25.62 -14.84
N GLY A 42 -41.81 26.04 -13.57
CA GLY A 42 -40.88 25.59 -12.53
C GLY A 42 -40.95 24.10 -12.11
N ASP A 43 -41.44 23.21 -12.98
CA ASP A 43 -41.54 21.77 -12.75
C ASP A 43 -40.39 20.96 -13.38
N ASP A 44 -39.55 21.55 -14.25
CA ASP A 44 -38.49 20.80 -14.97
C ASP A 44 -37.25 20.45 -14.12
N LEU A 45 -37.16 20.91 -12.87
CA LEU A 45 -36.12 20.48 -11.91
C LEU A 45 -36.53 19.25 -11.07
N ALA A 46 -37.75 18.75 -11.24
CA ALA A 46 -38.29 17.63 -10.47
C ALA A 46 -37.52 16.29 -10.58
N PRO A 47 -37.00 15.84 -11.75
CA PRO A 47 -36.53 14.45 -11.84
C PRO A 47 -35.30 14.20 -10.97
N PHE A 48 -34.32 15.11 -10.93
CA PHE A 48 -33.13 14.94 -10.09
C PHE A 48 -33.41 15.09 -8.59
N GLN A 49 -34.47 15.80 -8.21
CA GLN A 49 -34.86 15.92 -6.79
C GLN A 49 -35.55 14.66 -6.27
N THR A 50 -36.14 13.86 -7.15
CA THR A 50 -36.81 12.59 -6.81
C THR A 50 -35.87 11.39 -6.71
N ILE A 51 -34.60 11.53 -7.12
CA ILE A 51 -33.63 10.41 -7.07
C ILE A 51 -33.48 9.93 -5.62
N PRO A 52 -33.68 8.62 -5.35
CA PRO A 52 -33.41 8.03 -4.05
C PRO A 52 -31.93 8.22 -3.67
N LYS A 53 -31.65 8.47 -2.40
CA LYS A 53 -30.28 8.76 -1.95
C LYS A 53 -29.34 7.58 -2.19
N GLU A 54 -29.87 6.37 -2.17
CA GLU A 54 -29.15 5.12 -2.42
C GLU A 54 -28.57 5.10 -3.84
N ILE A 55 -29.33 5.56 -4.85
CA ILE A 55 -28.85 5.66 -6.23
C ILE A 55 -27.73 6.71 -6.36
N VAL A 56 -27.82 7.81 -5.60
CA VAL A 56 -26.76 8.81 -5.55
C VAL A 56 -25.50 8.22 -4.89
N TRP A 57 -25.66 7.38 -3.87
CA TRP A 57 -24.54 6.69 -3.23
C TRP A 57 -23.88 5.70 -4.18
N ASP A 58 -24.64 4.88 -4.89
CA ASP A 58 -24.13 3.97 -5.91
C ASP A 58 -23.35 4.72 -7.00
N LEU A 59 -23.84 5.90 -7.40
CA LEU A 59 -23.14 6.78 -8.34
C LEU A 59 -21.80 7.28 -7.78
N ILE A 60 -21.75 7.66 -6.49
CA ILE A 60 -20.50 8.06 -5.83
C ILE A 60 -19.55 6.86 -5.70
N GLU A 61 -20.05 5.65 -5.45
CA GLU A 61 -19.22 4.44 -5.42
C GLU A 61 -18.57 4.18 -6.79
N PHE A 62 -19.33 4.41 -7.87
CA PHE A 62 -18.89 4.18 -9.25
C PHE A 62 -17.95 5.27 -9.77
N VAL A 63 -18.18 6.55 -9.42
CA VAL A 63 -17.40 7.70 -9.91
C VAL A 63 -17.10 8.68 -8.76
N PRO A 64 -16.18 8.35 -7.82
CA PRO A 64 -15.99 9.14 -6.60
C PRO A 64 -15.44 10.56 -6.85
N GLU A 65 -14.86 10.83 -8.01
CA GLU A 65 -14.31 12.14 -8.36
C GLU A 65 -15.37 13.23 -8.50
N ILE A 66 -16.64 12.88 -8.75
CA ILE A 66 -17.73 13.85 -8.96
C ILE A 66 -18.29 14.45 -7.67
N VAL A 67 -17.86 13.99 -6.49
CA VAL A 67 -18.48 14.36 -5.20
C VAL A 67 -18.57 15.87 -4.98
N PHE A 68 -17.56 16.64 -5.40
CA PHE A 68 -17.61 18.10 -5.28
C PHE A 68 -18.61 18.72 -6.26
N ASN A 69 -18.69 18.20 -7.49
CA ASN A 69 -19.68 18.67 -8.47
C ASN A 69 -21.10 18.36 -7.99
N LEU A 70 -21.36 17.15 -7.48
CA LEU A 70 -22.67 16.78 -6.92
C LEU A 70 -23.07 17.70 -5.76
N ARG A 71 -22.13 18.07 -4.87
CA ARG A 71 -22.41 19.00 -3.77
C ARG A 71 -22.87 20.39 -4.24
N LEU A 72 -22.50 20.80 -5.46
CA LEU A 72 -22.89 22.10 -6.03
C LEU A 72 -24.24 22.04 -6.76
N VAL A 73 -24.77 20.86 -7.08
CA VAL A 73 -26.03 20.71 -7.84
C VAL A 73 -27.23 21.24 -7.06
N SER A 74 -27.37 20.87 -5.79
CA SER A 74 -28.45 21.36 -4.93
C SER A 74 -28.18 21.13 -3.45
N ARG A 75 -28.96 21.79 -2.56
CA ARG A 75 -28.89 21.56 -1.10
C ARG A 75 -29.14 20.10 -0.72
N ARG A 76 -30.03 19.41 -1.44
CA ARG A 76 -30.34 17.99 -1.22
C ARG A 76 -29.12 17.12 -1.53
N PHE A 77 -28.51 17.30 -2.71
CA PHE A 77 -27.30 16.55 -3.07
C PHE A 77 -26.14 16.86 -2.13
N HIS A 78 -25.97 18.13 -1.74
CA HIS A 78 -24.99 18.51 -0.73
C HIS A 78 -25.15 17.68 0.57
N SER A 79 -26.38 17.57 1.08
CA SER A 79 -26.67 16.77 2.27
C SER A 79 -26.39 15.28 2.06
N ILE A 80 -26.85 14.71 0.94
CA ILE A 80 -26.69 13.27 0.64
C ILE A 80 -25.21 12.89 0.48
N VAL A 81 -24.44 13.72 -0.22
CA VAL A 81 -23.00 13.49 -0.42
C VAL A 81 -22.25 13.61 0.91
N ASN A 82 -22.59 14.58 1.76
CA ASN A 82 -21.99 14.70 3.09
C ASN A 82 -22.34 13.50 3.97
N GLU A 83 -23.61 13.06 3.96
CA GLU A 83 -24.05 11.84 4.67
C GLU A 83 -23.25 10.63 4.21
N TYR A 84 -23.09 10.45 2.89
CA TYR A 84 -22.27 9.37 2.32
C TYR A 84 -20.80 9.44 2.76
N ALA A 85 -20.17 10.61 2.62
CA ALA A 85 -18.78 10.80 2.96
C ALA A 85 -18.51 10.48 4.44
N LEU A 86 -19.46 10.78 5.33
CA LEU A 86 -19.37 10.49 6.76
C LEU A 86 -19.59 9.01 7.14
N ARG A 87 -19.96 8.12 6.21
CA ARG A 87 -20.08 6.68 6.48
C ARG A 87 -18.71 5.99 6.43
N GLN A 88 -18.44 5.13 7.41
CA GLN A 88 -17.18 4.35 7.47
C GLN A 88 -17.19 3.12 6.55
N GLU A 89 -18.37 2.63 6.17
CA GLU A 89 -18.57 1.33 5.47
C GLU A 89 -18.77 1.44 3.96
N THR A 90 -18.20 2.46 3.33
CA THR A 90 -18.31 2.67 1.88
C THR A 90 -17.22 1.89 1.12
N ILE A 91 -17.07 2.20 -0.18
CA ILE A 91 -15.91 1.84 -1.01
C ILE A 91 -14.55 1.97 -0.30
N ALA A 92 -13.59 1.12 -0.69
CA ALA A 92 -12.21 1.19 -0.24
C ALA A 92 -11.49 2.36 -0.95
N LEU A 93 -11.13 3.39 -0.18
CA LEU A 93 -10.43 4.57 -0.70
C LEU A 93 -8.92 4.40 -0.72
N VAL A 94 -8.37 3.76 0.31
CA VAL A 94 -6.94 3.61 0.52
C VAL A 94 -6.47 2.28 -0.04
N ASP A 95 -5.65 2.34 -1.08
CA ASP A 95 -5.08 1.16 -1.70
C ASP A 95 -3.89 0.65 -0.88
N GLU A 96 -3.07 1.55 -0.34
CA GLU A 96 -1.96 1.22 0.56
C GLU A 96 -1.89 2.20 1.75
N LEU A 97 -1.79 1.63 2.95
CA LEU A 97 -1.56 2.32 4.21
C LEU A 97 -0.15 1.98 4.70
N ASP A 98 0.77 2.95 4.65
CA ASP A 98 2.16 2.77 5.06
C ASP A 98 2.42 3.49 6.38
N PHE A 99 3.06 2.79 7.30
CA PHE A 99 3.58 3.35 8.54
C PHE A 99 5.10 3.41 8.40
N TYR A 100 5.66 4.61 8.51
CA TYR A 100 7.10 4.82 8.41
C TYR A 100 7.67 5.28 9.75
N GLY A 101 8.45 4.42 10.40
CA GLY A 101 9.21 4.77 11.60
C GLY A 101 10.45 5.60 11.24
N THR A 102 10.73 6.65 12.01
CA THR A 102 11.95 7.45 11.80
C THR A 102 13.18 6.70 12.32
N LEU A 103 13.95 6.10 11.41
CA LEU A 103 15.24 5.48 11.70
C LEU A 103 16.44 6.42 11.59
N ASP A 104 16.22 7.72 11.40
CA ASP A 104 17.33 8.63 11.12
C ASP A 104 18.18 8.83 12.38
N ARG A 105 19.22 8.00 12.52
CA ARG A 105 20.26 8.13 13.55
C ARG A 105 20.99 9.48 13.49
N ARG A 106 20.84 10.26 12.41
CA ARG A 106 21.57 11.53 12.19
C ARG A 106 20.73 12.74 12.58
N THR A 107 19.41 12.65 12.56
CA THR A 107 18.55 13.70 13.08
C THR A 107 18.09 13.31 14.48
N VAL A 108 18.10 14.26 15.42
CA VAL A 108 17.52 14.09 16.75
C VAL A 108 15.98 14.06 16.66
N SER A 109 15.41 13.43 15.63
CA SER A 109 14.00 13.06 15.61
C SER A 109 13.79 12.09 16.75
N SER A 110 12.91 12.44 17.68
CA SER A 110 12.55 11.56 18.78
C SER A 110 12.09 10.21 18.22
N GLU A 111 12.45 9.11 18.88
CA GLU A 111 11.94 7.75 18.63
C GLU A 111 10.40 7.65 18.65
N ASP A 112 9.74 8.76 19.01
CA ASP A 112 8.30 8.93 19.08
C ASP A 112 7.67 9.45 17.78
N ASP A 113 8.42 9.68 16.70
CA ASP A 113 7.85 10.19 15.44
C ASP A 113 7.54 9.06 14.45
N MET A 114 6.38 9.15 13.80
CA MET A 114 5.90 8.21 12.78
C MET A 114 5.22 8.99 11.66
N ASP A 115 5.51 8.64 10.41
CA ASP A 115 4.68 9.08 9.29
C ASP A 115 3.62 8.03 8.97
N VAL A 116 2.39 8.49 8.73
CA VAL A 116 1.32 7.69 8.14
C VAL A 116 1.14 8.15 6.70
N LEU A 117 1.31 7.25 5.74
CA LEU A 117 1.13 7.51 4.31
C LEU A 117 -0.10 6.76 3.81
N LEU A 118 -0.93 7.45 3.04
CA LEU A 118 -2.14 6.92 2.43
C LEU A 118 -2.02 7.07 0.92
N ASP A 119 -1.91 5.94 0.22
CA ASP A 119 -1.93 5.92 -1.24
C ASP A 119 -3.36 5.75 -1.72
N ILE A 120 -3.84 6.75 -2.44
CA ILE A 120 -5.22 6.88 -2.87
C ILE A 120 -5.25 7.13 -4.38
N PRO A 121 -5.95 6.28 -5.16
CA PRO A 121 -6.16 6.53 -6.58
C PRO A 121 -6.73 7.92 -6.85
N MET A 122 -6.29 8.58 -7.91
CA MET A 122 -6.72 9.95 -8.23
C MET A 122 -8.24 10.07 -8.39
N ASN A 123 -8.89 9.06 -8.96
CA ASN A 123 -10.36 9.04 -9.08
C ASN A 123 -11.09 8.92 -7.71
N LYS A 124 -10.41 8.48 -6.65
CA LYS A 124 -10.96 8.40 -5.28
C LYS A 124 -10.58 9.59 -4.39
N SER A 125 -9.62 10.42 -4.82
CA SER A 125 -9.00 11.43 -3.96
C SER A 125 -9.97 12.52 -3.51
N ASN A 126 -10.91 12.93 -4.38
CA ASN A 126 -11.89 13.97 -4.05
C ASN A 126 -12.80 13.55 -2.89
N LEU A 127 -13.21 12.28 -2.85
CA LEU A 127 -14.01 11.74 -1.76
C LEU A 127 -13.21 11.65 -0.46
N PHE A 128 -11.94 11.24 -0.53
CA PHE A 128 -11.05 11.26 0.64
C PHE A 128 -10.88 12.69 1.20
N GLU A 129 -10.58 13.66 0.35
CA GLU A 129 -10.44 15.06 0.77
C GLU A 129 -11.72 15.62 1.37
N LEU A 130 -12.88 15.24 0.81
CA LEU A 130 -14.16 15.58 1.39
C LEU A 130 -14.33 15.00 2.80
N ARG A 131 -13.94 13.75 3.04
CA ARG A 131 -13.97 13.15 4.38
C ARG A 131 -13.12 13.93 5.37
N VAL A 132 -11.87 14.20 4.99
CA VAL A 132 -10.94 14.96 5.83
C VAL A 132 -11.54 16.32 6.20
N LYS A 133 -12.13 17.04 5.22
CA LYS A 133 -12.80 18.33 5.45
C LYS A 133 -13.99 18.21 6.41
N LEU A 134 -14.82 17.17 6.27
CA LEU A 134 -16.02 17.01 7.10
C LEU A 134 -15.73 16.52 8.53
N ARG A 135 -14.58 15.89 8.79
CA ARG A 135 -14.18 15.44 10.14
C ARG A 135 -13.63 16.55 11.04
N ASN A 136 -13.46 17.77 10.52
CA ASN A 136 -13.02 18.93 11.29
C ASN A 136 -11.75 18.63 12.11
N PHE A 137 -10.70 18.17 11.44
CA PHE A 137 -9.38 18.11 12.05
C PHE A 137 -8.95 19.50 12.51
N SER A 138 -8.17 19.58 13.60
CA SER A 138 -7.63 20.87 14.02
C SER A 138 -6.72 21.44 12.92
N PRO A 139 -6.60 22.78 12.81
CA PRO A 139 -5.75 23.41 11.79
C PRO A 139 -4.31 22.88 11.81
N ASN A 140 -3.79 22.56 13.01
CA ASN A 140 -2.47 21.98 13.20
C ASN A 140 -2.35 20.61 12.50
N VAL A 141 -3.33 19.71 12.70
CA VAL A 141 -3.33 18.39 12.04
C VAL A 141 -3.56 18.53 10.54
N MET A 142 -4.48 19.41 10.12
CA MET A 142 -4.71 19.68 8.69
C MET A 142 -3.44 20.13 7.97
N SER A 143 -2.64 20.99 8.61
CA SER A 143 -1.37 21.46 8.05
C SER A 143 -0.31 20.35 7.89
N GLN A 144 -0.48 19.24 8.60
CA GLN A 144 0.40 18.07 8.52
C GLN A 144 0.00 17.12 7.40
N ILE A 145 -1.23 17.18 6.89
CA ILE A 145 -1.70 16.36 5.78
C ILE A 145 -1.26 17.00 4.47
N MET A 146 -0.23 16.42 3.84
CA MET A 146 0.30 16.90 2.57
C MET A 146 0.03 15.88 1.47
N ARG A 147 -0.44 16.36 0.31
CA ARG A 147 -0.63 15.54 -0.89
C ARG A 147 0.59 15.62 -1.79
N HIS A 148 1.06 14.47 -2.26
CA HIS A 148 2.13 14.34 -3.23
C HIS A 148 1.73 13.34 -4.31
N PRO A 149 2.09 13.53 -5.59
CA PRO A 149 2.06 12.44 -6.56
C PRO A 149 3.09 11.38 -6.15
N LYS A 150 2.72 10.09 -6.19
CA LYS A 150 3.56 8.99 -5.68
C LYS A 150 4.87 8.84 -6.45
N ASP A 151 4.79 8.92 -7.78
CA ASP A 151 5.94 8.95 -8.70
C ASP A 151 5.61 9.84 -9.91
N LEU A 152 6.62 10.34 -10.61
CA LEU A 152 6.42 11.09 -11.87
C LEU A 152 5.76 10.23 -12.96
N ASP A 153 6.00 8.92 -12.93
CA ASP A 153 5.49 7.98 -13.94
C ASP A 153 4.19 7.28 -13.52
N SER A 154 3.80 7.40 -12.25
CA SER A 154 2.54 6.85 -11.72
C SER A 154 1.49 7.96 -11.64
N GLU A 155 0.97 8.37 -12.80
CA GLU A 155 -0.04 9.45 -12.91
C GLU A 155 -1.39 9.14 -12.25
N GLU A 156 -1.55 7.99 -11.60
CA GLU A 156 -2.85 7.53 -11.11
C GLU A 156 -2.99 7.48 -9.58
N ILE A 157 -1.94 7.82 -8.81
CA ILE A 157 -1.97 7.71 -7.33
C ILE A 157 -1.47 8.99 -6.65
N TYR A 158 -2.25 9.47 -5.68
CA TYR A 158 -1.82 10.47 -4.70
C TYR A 158 -1.43 9.82 -3.37
N THR A 159 -0.28 10.22 -2.84
CA THR A 159 0.15 9.90 -1.48
C THR A 159 -0.18 11.06 -0.55
N TYR A 160 -0.99 10.80 0.47
CA TYR A 160 -1.25 11.73 1.56
C TYR A 160 -0.38 11.36 2.76
N ARG A 161 0.51 12.26 3.18
CA ARG A 161 1.40 12.06 4.33
C ARG A 161 0.86 12.81 5.54
N MET A 162 0.81 12.14 6.69
CA MET A 162 0.51 12.72 8.00
C MET A 162 1.63 12.41 8.99
N LYS A 163 2.28 13.47 9.49
CA LYS A 163 3.30 13.36 10.55
C LYS A 163 2.64 13.21 11.90
N CYS A 164 2.97 12.15 12.62
CA CYS A 164 2.42 11.84 13.93
C CYS A 164 3.55 11.78 14.96
N ASN A 165 3.38 12.45 16.09
CA ASN A 165 4.17 12.16 17.29
C ASN A 165 3.35 11.22 18.18
N ILE A 166 3.84 10.00 18.36
CA ILE A 166 3.18 8.86 19.02
C ILE A 166 2.73 9.21 20.43
N LYS A 167 3.54 9.97 21.19
CA LYS A 167 3.19 10.39 22.56
C LYS A 167 2.06 11.41 22.61
N SER A 168 1.97 12.25 21.58
CA SER A 168 0.94 13.31 21.49
C SER A 168 -0.32 12.89 20.72
N LEU A 169 -0.29 11.71 20.06
CA LEU A 169 -1.38 11.24 19.22
C LEU A 169 -2.60 10.87 20.07
N ASN A 170 -3.56 11.78 20.15
CA ASN A 170 -4.77 11.59 20.94
C ASN A 170 -5.78 10.67 20.23
N GLN A 171 -6.73 10.14 21.01
CA GLN A 171 -7.75 9.21 20.49
C GLN A 171 -8.66 9.84 19.43
N ASP A 172 -9.03 11.12 19.57
CA ASP A 172 -9.92 11.82 18.64
C ASP A 172 -9.33 11.89 17.22
N VAL A 173 -8.04 12.24 17.10
CA VAL A 173 -7.34 12.29 15.81
C VAL A 173 -7.24 10.90 15.19
N MET A 174 -6.97 9.87 15.99
CA MET A 174 -6.94 8.48 15.49
C MET A 174 -8.29 8.01 14.99
N GLU A 175 -9.38 8.25 15.72
CA GLU A 175 -10.72 7.85 15.30
C GLU A 175 -11.15 8.60 14.03
N LYS A 176 -10.88 9.91 13.94
CA LYS A 176 -11.13 10.68 12.71
C LYS A 176 -10.31 10.18 11.53
N LEU A 177 -9.06 9.77 11.76
CA LEU A 177 -8.22 9.18 10.72
C LEU A 177 -8.80 7.85 10.23
N LYS A 178 -9.15 6.94 11.15
CA LYS A 178 -9.80 5.66 10.83
C LYS A 178 -11.08 5.88 10.03
N GLU A 179 -11.88 6.88 10.42
CA GLU A 179 -13.10 7.25 9.72
C GLU A 179 -12.87 7.75 8.30
N CYS A 180 -11.74 8.43 8.05
CA CYS A 180 -11.37 8.88 6.71
C CYS A 180 -10.89 7.71 5.83
N ILE A 181 -10.05 6.83 6.38
CA ILE A 181 -9.50 5.64 5.71
C ILE A 181 -10.63 4.65 5.36
N GLY A 182 -11.54 4.41 6.30
CA GLY A 182 -12.59 3.41 6.22
C GLY A 182 -12.15 2.03 6.70
N LYS A 183 -13.06 1.05 6.61
CA LYS A 183 -12.83 -0.32 7.14
C LYS A 183 -12.07 -1.26 6.20
N ARG A 184 -11.79 -0.85 4.97
CA ARG A 184 -11.16 -1.69 3.94
C ARG A 184 -9.94 -0.98 3.38
N VAL A 185 -8.80 -1.67 3.43
CA VAL A 185 -7.53 -1.20 2.90
C VAL A 185 -6.95 -2.30 2.01
N GLY A 186 -6.34 -1.94 0.88
CA GLY A 186 -5.75 -2.91 -0.04
C GLY A 186 -4.53 -3.63 0.57
N ARG A 187 -3.56 -2.86 1.05
CA ARG A 187 -2.31 -3.33 1.67
C ARG A 187 -1.92 -2.47 2.87
N VAL A 188 -1.34 -3.10 3.89
CA VAL A 188 -0.71 -2.39 5.01
C VAL A 188 0.81 -2.62 4.98
N THR A 189 1.58 -1.54 5.09
CA THR A 189 3.05 -1.57 5.02
C THR A 189 3.65 -1.06 6.33
N PHE A 190 4.61 -1.81 6.87
CA PHE A 190 5.37 -1.48 8.07
C PHE A 190 6.80 -1.19 7.62
N SER A 191 7.14 0.09 7.49
CA SER A 191 8.43 0.57 7.02
C SER A 191 9.25 1.09 8.20
N GLN A 192 10.30 0.37 8.56
CA GLN A 192 11.21 0.72 9.64
C GLN A 192 10.49 0.89 10.99
N CYS A 193 9.38 0.17 11.19
CA CYS A 193 8.61 0.19 12.42
C CYS A 193 9.16 -0.84 13.40
N THR A 194 9.97 -0.38 14.35
CA THR A 194 10.52 -1.20 15.43
C THR A 194 10.14 -0.62 16.79
N GLY A 195 10.00 -1.46 17.80
CA GLY A 195 9.73 -1.03 19.17
C GLY A 195 8.25 -1.10 19.56
N GLU A 196 8.02 -1.47 20.81
CA GLU A 196 6.70 -1.84 21.34
C GLU A 196 5.69 -0.69 21.25
N THR A 197 6.07 0.54 21.61
CA THR A 197 5.15 1.68 21.63
C THR A 197 4.67 2.06 20.23
N LEU A 198 5.55 2.03 19.23
CA LEU A 198 5.21 2.28 17.83
C LEU A 198 4.27 1.19 17.29
N LEU A 199 4.64 -0.07 17.49
CA LEU A 199 3.84 -1.21 17.03
C LEU A 199 2.46 -1.28 17.69
N ALA A 200 2.36 -0.96 18.98
CA ALA A 200 1.09 -0.84 19.69
C ALA A 200 0.21 0.30 19.14
N THR A 201 0.83 1.43 18.76
CA THR A 201 0.12 2.56 18.16
C THR A 201 -0.40 2.20 16.76
N ILE A 202 0.42 1.54 15.94
CA ILE A 202 0.00 1.03 14.64
C ILE A 202 -1.17 0.06 14.80
N SER A 203 -1.07 -0.88 15.73
CA SER A 203 -2.14 -1.85 16.03
C SER A 203 -3.47 -1.18 16.36
N ARG A 204 -3.43 -0.08 17.13
CA ARG A 204 -4.63 0.73 17.43
C ARG A 204 -5.19 1.42 16.21
N ILE A 205 -4.36 1.89 15.28
CA ILE A 205 -4.82 2.56 14.05
C ILE A 205 -5.50 1.54 13.11
N ILE A 206 -4.92 0.36 12.93
CA ILE A 206 -5.45 -0.67 12.01
C ILE A 206 -6.59 -1.51 12.62
N GLU A 207 -6.90 -1.30 13.89
CA GLU A 207 -7.98 -2.01 14.59
C GLU A 207 -9.32 -1.89 13.85
N GLY A 208 -9.95 -3.04 13.58
CA GLY A 208 -11.23 -3.12 12.88
C GLY A 208 -11.13 -2.97 11.35
N MET A 209 -9.93 -2.76 10.80
CA MET A 209 -9.72 -2.74 9.35
C MET A 209 -9.61 -4.17 8.77
N ARG A 210 -9.99 -4.31 7.51
CA ARG A 210 -9.86 -5.53 6.71
C ARG A 210 -8.86 -5.29 5.58
N PHE A 211 -7.84 -6.13 5.54
CA PHE A 211 -6.81 -6.16 4.49
C PHE A 211 -6.24 -7.59 4.44
N SER A 212 -5.80 -8.04 3.27
CA SER A 212 -5.26 -9.40 3.08
C SER A 212 -3.79 -9.40 2.65
N ARG A 213 -3.20 -8.22 2.44
CA ARG A 213 -1.83 -8.03 1.99
C ARG A 213 -1.06 -7.19 3.00
N MET A 214 0.12 -7.64 3.36
CA MET A 214 1.01 -6.92 4.28
C MET A 214 2.42 -6.84 3.71
N LYS A 215 3.12 -5.73 3.95
CA LYS A 215 4.54 -5.57 3.63
C LYS A 215 5.30 -5.19 4.89
N LEU A 216 6.41 -5.87 5.15
CA LEU A 216 7.38 -5.53 6.17
C LEU A 216 8.66 -5.06 5.48
N GLU A 217 9.12 -3.87 5.80
CA GLU A 217 10.40 -3.33 5.35
C GLU A 217 11.19 -2.89 6.58
N SER A 218 12.31 -3.55 6.90
CA SER A 218 13.12 -3.15 8.04
C SER A 218 14.61 -3.42 7.82
N ASN A 219 15.48 -2.56 8.34
CA ASN A 219 16.91 -2.82 8.35
C ASN A 219 17.26 -3.99 9.28
N SER A 220 16.67 -4.02 10.47
CA SER A 220 16.85 -5.11 11.43
C SER A 220 15.51 -5.49 12.05
N LEU A 221 15.34 -6.77 12.36
CA LEU A 221 14.14 -7.29 12.99
C LEU A 221 14.49 -8.05 14.26
N SER A 222 14.15 -7.46 15.41
CA SER A 222 14.31 -8.10 16.71
C SER A 222 13.32 -9.27 16.88
N THR A 223 13.57 -10.14 17.86
CA THR A 223 12.66 -11.27 18.15
C THR A 223 11.27 -10.80 18.59
N SER A 224 11.18 -9.69 19.35
CA SER A 224 9.90 -9.13 19.78
C SER A 224 9.13 -8.50 18.62
N ASP A 225 9.81 -7.76 17.74
CA ASP A 225 9.17 -7.17 16.56
C ASP A 225 8.69 -8.26 15.58
N ALA A 226 9.51 -9.30 15.38
CA ALA A 226 9.14 -10.46 14.57
C ALA A 226 7.91 -11.18 15.13
N LYS A 227 7.84 -11.35 16.46
CA LYS A 227 6.67 -11.93 17.13
C LYS A 227 5.43 -11.07 16.92
N HIS A 228 5.52 -9.76 17.14
CA HIS A 228 4.39 -8.85 16.94
C HIS A 228 3.87 -8.89 15.49
N PHE A 229 4.77 -8.96 14.51
CA PHE A 229 4.40 -9.08 13.11
C PHE A 229 3.68 -10.39 12.80
N LEU A 230 4.14 -11.52 13.36
CA LEU A 230 3.47 -12.82 13.25
C LEU A 230 2.09 -12.80 13.89
N ASP A 231 1.98 -12.25 15.10
CA ASP A 231 0.71 -12.10 15.82
C ASP A 231 -0.29 -11.25 15.00
N THR A 232 0.19 -10.18 14.35
CA THR A 232 -0.62 -9.34 13.46
C THR A 232 -1.11 -10.13 12.23
N ILE A 233 -0.23 -10.90 11.59
CA ILE A 233 -0.58 -11.73 10.43
C ILE A 233 -1.68 -12.74 10.78
N GLU A 234 -1.55 -13.37 11.95
CA GLU A 234 -2.53 -14.34 12.45
C GLU A 234 -3.87 -13.67 12.75
N GLN A 235 -3.86 -12.56 13.49
CA GLN A 235 -5.05 -11.81 13.89
C GLN A 235 -5.87 -11.31 12.69
N TYR A 236 -5.21 -10.77 11.67
CA TYR A 236 -5.88 -10.20 10.49
C TYR A 236 -6.02 -11.19 9.33
N HIS A 237 -5.64 -12.46 9.53
CA HIS A 237 -5.71 -13.53 8.54
C HIS A 237 -5.07 -13.16 7.20
N ILE A 238 -3.86 -12.58 7.26
CA ILE A 238 -3.16 -12.10 6.07
C ILE A 238 -2.83 -13.26 5.13
N GLU A 239 -3.14 -13.09 3.86
CA GLU A 239 -2.95 -14.12 2.83
C GLU A 239 -1.63 -13.95 2.09
N GLN A 240 -1.18 -12.70 1.93
CA GLN A 240 0.00 -12.35 1.17
C GLN A 240 0.93 -11.45 1.98
N VAL A 241 2.21 -11.83 2.07
CA VAL A 241 3.23 -11.04 2.75
C VAL A 241 4.38 -10.72 1.80
N THR A 242 4.82 -9.46 1.81
CA THR A 242 6.12 -9.05 1.29
C THR A 242 7.07 -8.76 2.44
N VAL A 243 8.26 -9.37 2.43
CA VAL A 243 9.30 -9.13 3.44
C VAL A 243 10.51 -8.52 2.76
N GLN A 244 10.93 -7.36 3.24
CA GLN A 244 12.15 -6.66 2.85
C GLN A 244 12.99 -6.40 4.09
N ILE A 245 13.73 -7.40 4.54
CA ILE A 245 14.59 -7.30 5.72
C ILE A 245 16.05 -7.43 5.34
N ARG A 246 16.92 -6.66 6.00
CA ARG A 246 18.37 -6.77 5.86
C ARG A 246 18.96 -7.71 6.91
N GLU A 247 18.52 -7.62 8.16
CA GLU A 247 19.01 -8.45 9.27
C GLU A 247 17.86 -8.94 10.15
N THR A 248 17.98 -10.16 10.68
CA THR A 248 17.10 -10.70 11.71
C THR A 248 17.85 -11.75 12.51
N ALA A 249 17.53 -11.89 13.80
CA ALA A 249 18.25 -12.81 14.70
C ALA A 249 18.11 -14.29 14.29
N ASN A 250 16.98 -14.68 13.68
CA ASN A 250 16.78 -16.04 13.21
C ASN A 250 15.86 -16.07 11.97
N PRO A 251 16.41 -15.82 10.77
CA PRO A 251 15.64 -15.69 9.54
C PRO A 251 14.98 -16.99 9.13
N ALA A 252 15.68 -18.11 9.25
CA ALA A 252 15.14 -19.42 8.90
C ALA A 252 13.90 -19.76 9.75
N LYS A 253 13.95 -19.48 11.06
CA LYS A 253 12.78 -19.62 11.94
C LYS A 253 11.67 -18.63 11.56
N PHE A 254 12.00 -17.37 11.30
CA PHE A 254 11.02 -16.35 10.96
C PHE A 254 10.25 -16.67 9.66
N PHE A 255 10.95 -17.01 8.56
CA PHE A 255 10.29 -17.38 7.30
C PHE A 255 9.48 -18.68 7.41
N ARG A 256 9.99 -19.65 8.18
CA ARG A 256 9.27 -20.88 8.49
C ARG A 256 8.00 -20.60 9.30
N ASP A 257 8.06 -19.71 10.29
CA ASP A 257 6.90 -19.30 11.07
C ASP A 257 5.89 -18.54 10.20
N LEU A 258 6.32 -17.61 9.33
CA LEU A 258 5.46 -16.91 8.38
C LEU A 258 4.68 -17.86 7.46
N SER A 259 5.36 -18.89 6.93
CA SER A 259 4.75 -19.88 6.01
C SER A 259 3.63 -20.73 6.65
N LYS A 260 3.45 -20.67 7.97
CA LYS A 260 2.29 -21.27 8.66
C LYS A 260 1.00 -20.48 8.41
N TYR A 261 1.11 -19.18 8.18
CA TYR A 261 -0.03 -18.27 8.20
C TYR A 261 -0.44 -17.76 6.82
N VAL A 262 0.50 -17.63 5.89
CA VAL A 262 0.27 -17.00 4.58
C VAL A 262 0.25 -18.02 3.44
N ARG A 263 -0.49 -17.72 2.37
CA ARG A 263 -0.51 -18.51 1.13
C ARG A 263 0.52 -18.02 0.13
N SER A 264 0.82 -16.72 0.14
CA SER A 264 1.79 -16.11 -0.77
C SER A 264 2.84 -15.32 0.00
N MET A 265 4.11 -15.50 -0.36
CA MET A 265 5.22 -14.79 0.25
C MET A 265 6.21 -14.29 -0.80
N TYR A 266 6.49 -12.99 -0.77
CA TYR A 266 7.56 -12.37 -1.53
C TYR A 266 8.67 -11.94 -0.56
N ILE A 267 9.88 -12.43 -0.76
CA ILE A 267 11.05 -12.06 0.02
C ILE A 267 11.98 -11.27 -0.90
N ASN A 268 12.16 -9.98 -0.63
CA ASN A 268 13.17 -9.17 -1.29
C ASN A 268 14.31 -8.86 -0.32
N MET A 269 15.44 -9.51 -0.52
CA MET A 269 16.58 -9.37 0.36
C MET A 269 17.46 -8.23 -0.15
N LYS A 270 17.34 -7.05 0.47
CA LYS A 270 18.16 -5.88 0.13
C LYS A 270 19.59 -6.12 0.60
N TYR A 271 20.55 -5.90 -0.28
CA TYR A 271 21.96 -6.04 0.04
C TYR A 271 22.44 -4.94 1.01
N ASN A 272 23.34 -5.30 1.93
CA ASN A 272 24.05 -4.37 2.78
C ASN A 272 25.43 -4.09 2.22
N HIS A 273 25.65 -2.93 1.59
CA HIS A 273 26.96 -2.51 1.07
C HIS A 273 28.07 -2.45 2.12
N TYR A 274 27.71 -2.46 3.40
CA TYR A 274 28.64 -2.39 4.52
C TYR A 274 28.83 -3.72 5.24
N ALA A 275 28.02 -4.75 4.94
CA ALA A 275 28.20 -6.07 5.52
C ALA A 275 29.31 -6.79 4.76
N ASN A 276 30.24 -7.40 5.50
CA ASN A 276 31.21 -8.33 4.94
C ASN A 276 30.46 -9.48 4.27
N ASP A 277 30.99 -10.02 3.15
CA ASP A 277 30.33 -11.05 2.34
C ASP A 277 29.91 -12.34 3.10
N ASN A 278 30.34 -12.49 4.36
CA ASN A 278 30.02 -13.61 5.24
C ASN A 278 28.67 -13.47 5.99
N GLU A 279 28.03 -12.30 5.99
CA GLU A 279 26.74 -12.08 6.68
C GLU A 279 25.56 -12.39 5.75
N GLN A 280 25.51 -13.63 5.26
CA GLN A 280 24.31 -14.11 4.58
C GLN A 280 23.20 -14.38 5.61
N ILE A 281 22.00 -13.84 5.36
CA ILE A 281 20.81 -14.06 6.19
C ILE A 281 20.53 -15.58 6.34
N VAL A 282 20.63 -16.35 5.24
CA VAL A 282 20.55 -17.81 5.28
C VAL A 282 21.71 -18.34 4.46
N HIS A 283 22.49 -19.26 5.03
CA HIS A 283 23.60 -19.90 4.33
C HIS A 283 23.08 -20.72 3.15
N ASP A 284 23.80 -20.69 2.03
CA ASP A 284 23.38 -21.33 0.76
C ASP A 284 22.87 -22.78 0.93
N ASN A 285 23.47 -23.56 1.84
CA ASN A 285 23.15 -24.98 2.06
C ASN A 285 21.79 -25.23 2.74
N ASP A 286 21.19 -24.23 3.38
CA ASP A 286 19.96 -24.41 4.15
C ASP A 286 18.69 -24.09 3.35
N TRP A 287 18.83 -23.42 2.19
CA TRP A 287 17.68 -23.01 1.38
C TRP A 287 16.80 -24.16 0.89
N PRO A 288 17.33 -25.27 0.34
CA PRO A 288 16.47 -26.36 -0.14
C PRO A 288 15.56 -26.94 0.94
N VAL A 289 16.12 -27.19 2.13
CA VAL A 289 15.39 -27.73 3.28
C VAL A 289 14.37 -26.71 3.78
N LEU A 290 14.78 -25.45 3.95
CA LEU A 290 13.89 -24.39 4.42
C LEU A 290 12.71 -24.17 3.48
N ILE A 291 12.93 -24.08 2.18
CA ILE A 291 11.87 -23.84 1.19
C ILE A 291 10.89 -25.02 1.16
N GLN A 292 11.40 -26.26 1.20
CA GLN A 292 10.56 -27.44 1.29
C GLN A 292 9.71 -27.43 2.56
N GLU A 293 10.29 -27.07 3.70
CA GLU A 293 9.55 -26.90 4.96
C GLU A 293 8.52 -25.78 4.92
N MET A 294 8.77 -24.71 4.16
CA MET A 294 7.80 -23.63 3.99
C MET A 294 6.60 -24.09 3.17
N PHE A 295 6.83 -24.77 2.04
CA PHE A 295 5.75 -25.32 1.21
C PHE A 295 5.01 -26.49 1.85
N SER A 296 5.59 -27.21 2.81
CA SER A 296 4.84 -28.24 3.56
C SER A 296 3.72 -27.67 4.44
N ARG A 297 3.70 -26.34 4.67
CA ARG A 297 2.73 -25.62 5.54
C ARG A 297 1.57 -24.98 4.77
N LYS A 298 1.21 -23.72 5.02
CA LYS A 298 0.10 -23.03 4.32
C LYS A 298 0.56 -22.36 3.03
N LEU A 299 1.86 -22.22 2.84
CA LEU A 299 2.44 -21.52 1.70
C LEU A 299 2.25 -22.32 0.41
N ASP A 300 1.76 -21.60 -0.59
CA ASP A 300 1.45 -22.08 -1.92
C ASP A 300 2.31 -21.40 -2.99
N LYS A 301 2.76 -20.19 -2.67
CA LYS A 301 3.43 -19.30 -3.60
C LYS A 301 4.58 -18.57 -2.92
N LEU A 302 5.78 -18.70 -3.48
CA LEU A 302 7.00 -18.11 -2.93
C LEU A 302 7.83 -17.48 -4.04
N TYR A 303 8.21 -16.21 -3.85
CA TYR A 303 9.21 -15.55 -4.67
C TYR A 303 10.32 -15.01 -3.79
N ILE A 304 11.57 -15.39 -4.08
CA ILE A 304 12.76 -14.85 -3.41
C ILE A 304 13.58 -14.06 -4.43
N LYS A 305 13.70 -12.76 -4.20
CA LYS A 305 14.50 -11.84 -5.00
C LYS A 305 15.72 -11.34 -4.24
N ARG A 306 16.84 -11.22 -4.96
CA ARG A 306 18.07 -10.56 -4.50
C ARG A 306 18.44 -9.46 -5.47
N ASP A 307 18.59 -8.23 -4.99
CA ASP A 307 19.05 -7.14 -5.83
C ASP A 307 20.60 -7.19 -6.01
N ASN A 308 21.07 -7.19 -7.27
CA ASN A 308 22.42 -6.83 -7.72
C ASN A 308 23.66 -7.57 -7.11
N ARG A 309 23.54 -8.83 -6.67
CA ARG A 309 24.63 -9.56 -5.96
C ARG A 309 24.69 -11.08 -6.27
N PRO A 310 25.76 -11.80 -5.87
CA PRO A 310 25.89 -13.24 -6.09
C PRO A 310 24.66 -14.02 -5.59
N PRO A 311 24.32 -15.16 -6.20
CA PRO A 311 23.08 -15.88 -5.94
C PRO A 311 23.07 -16.48 -4.53
N TYR A 312 21.87 -16.72 -4.00
CA TYR A 312 21.64 -17.50 -2.77
C TYR A 312 21.71 -19.02 -2.98
N LEU A 313 21.83 -19.43 -4.24
CA LEU A 313 21.58 -20.80 -4.65
C LEU A 313 22.69 -21.26 -5.57
N SER A 314 23.47 -22.23 -5.09
CA SER A 314 24.42 -22.98 -5.90
C SER A 314 23.68 -23.83 -6.93
N ASP A 315 24.37 -24.25 -8.00
CA ASP A 315 23.79 -25.18 -8.99
C ASP A 315 23.32 -26.48 -8.33
N ALA A 316 24.06 -26.98 -7.34
CA ALA A 316 23.69 -28.18 -6.59
C ALA A 316 22.36 -27.98 -5.81
N ASN A 317 22.21 -26.86 -5.12
CA ASN A 317 21.00 -26.58 -4.35
C ASN A 317 19.80 -26.29 -5.26
N ALA A 318 20.02 -25.72 -6.45
CA ALA A 318 18.99 -25.57 -7.47
C ALA A 318 18.48 -26.91 -7.99
N LEU A 319 19.37 -27.88 -8.20
CA LEU A 319 18.99 -29.24 -8.60
C LEU A 319 18.19 -29.96 -7.49
N ILE A 320 18.60 -29.82 -6.23
CA ILE A 320 17.86 -30.37 -5.08
C ILE A 320 16.46 -29.75 -5.00
N LEU A 321 16.34 -28.42 -5.11
CA LEU A 321 15.04 -27.75 -5.12
C LEU A 321 14.16 -28.21 -6.28
N LYS A 322 14.72 -28.33 -7.49
CA LYS A 322 14.00 -28.87 -8.65
C LYS A 322 13.42 -30.25 -8.34
N GLN A 323 14.22 -31.16 -7.80
CA GLN A 323 13.78 -32.51 -7.48
C GLN A 323 12.74 -32.54 -6.36
N ASN A 324 12.92 -31.75 -5.28
CA ASN A 324 12.02 -31.78 -4.14
C ASN A 324 10.66 -31.14 -4.46
N LEU A 325 10.65 -30.04 -5.22
CA LEU A 325 9.44 -29.25 -5.45
C LEU A 325 8.53 -29.84 -6.53
N VAL A 326 9.08 -30.45 -7.60
CA VAL A 326 8.25 -31.11 -8.63
C VAL A 326 7.60 -32.41 -8.15
N ASN A 327 8.07 -32.95 -7.03
CA ASN A 327 7.50 -34.12 -6.37
C ASN A 327 6.63 -33.74 -5.16
N SER A 328 6.29 -32.45 -5.01
CA SER A 328 5.40 -32.00 -3.94
C SER A 328 3.94 -32.34 -4.26
N ASP A 329 3.21 -32.83 -3.26
CA ASP A 329 1.76 -33.09 -3.35
C ASP A 329 0.90 -31.82 -3.46
N LYS A 330 1.52 -30.63 -3.48
CA LYS A 330 0.84 -29.35 -3.58
C LYS A 330 1.14 -28.69 -4.90
N ASN A 331 0.11 -28.16 -5.55
CA ASN A 331 0.26 -27.28 -6.69
C ASN A 331 0.93 -25.99 -6.21
N ILE A 332 2.22 -25.79 -6.49
CA ILE A 332 2.98 -24.61 -6.01
C ILE A 332 3.38 -23.67 -7.15
N TRP A 333 3.61 -22.41 -6.78
CA TRP A 333 4.28 -21.41 -7.61
C TRP A 333 5.56 -20.98 -6.91
N PHE A 334 6.72 -21.30 -7.48
CA PHE A 334 8.00 -20.96 -6.88
C PHE A 334 8.89 -20.22 -7.86
N ALA A 335 9.55 -19.18 -7.37
CA ALA A 335 10.64 -18.54 -8.10
C ALA A 335 11.74 -18.03 -7.17
N ILE A 336 12.99 -18.11 -7.61
CA ILE A 336 14.15 -17.60 -6.88
C ILE A 336 15.20 -17.03 -7.83
N SER A 337 15.82 -15.92 -7.43
CA SER A 337 16.96 -15.35 -8.15
C SER A 337 18.17 -16.31 -8.12
N PHE A 338 18.77 -16.54 -9.28
CA PHE A 338 19.79 -17.54 -9.56
C PHE A 338 20.86 -16.95 -10.49
N ARG A 339 22.10 -17.47 -10.51
CA ARG A 339 23.20 -16.89 -11.33
C ARG A 339 23.67 -17.81 -12.44
N TYR A 340 23.78 -19.10 -12.14
CA TYR A 340 24.35 -20.08 -13.04
C TYR A 340 23.24 -20.77 -13.83
N GLY A 341 23.53 -21.81 -14.60
CA GLY A 341 22.55 -22.42 -15.51
C GLY A 341 22.41 -21.74 -16.87
N LYS A 342 22.19 -22.59 -17.87
CA LYS A 342 21.79 -22.18 -19.21
C LYS A 342 20.29 -21.91 -19.21
N LYS A 343 19.83 -21.07 -20.13
CA LYS A 343 18.39 -20.95 -20.39
C LYS A 343 17.85 -22.34 -20.72
N GLU A 344 16.92 -22.80 -19.90
CA GLU A 344 16.38 -24.15 -19.98
C GLU A 344 14.91 -24.09 -19.60
N ALA A 345 14.09 -24.88 -20.28
CA ALA A 345 12.68 -25.04 -19.97
C ALA A 345 12.37 -26.52 -20.12
N ASN A 346 11.91 -27.14 -19.04
CA ASN A 346 11.46 -28.53 -19.02
C ASN A 346 10.08 -28.61 -18.38
N GLU A 347 9.37 -29.66 -18.76
CA GLU A 347 8.10 -30.06 -18.18
C GLU A 347 8.31 -31.35 -17.38
N VAL A 348 7.96 -31.34 -16.09
CA VAL A 348 8.15 -32.48 -15.18
C VAL A 348 6.97 -32.53 -14.19
N ASN A 349 6.23 -33.64 -14.14
CA ASN A 349 5.15 -33.89 -13.17
C ASN A 349 4.13 -32.74 -13.07
N ASP A 350 3.63 -32.23 -14.20
CA ASP A 350 2.72 -31.08 -14.26
C ASP A 350 3.32 -29.72 -13.83
N TYR A 351 4.64 -29.66 -13.68
CA TYR A 351 5.38 -28.42 -13.46
C TYR A 351 6.12 -27.98 -14.71
N THR A 352 6.05 -26.68 -14.95
CA THR A 352 7.01 -25.96 -15.76
C THR A 352 8.23 -25.61 -14.91
N VAL A 353 9.40 -26.16 -15.25
CA VAL A 353 10.69 -25.79 -14.66
C VAL A 353 11.47 -24.96 -15.67
N LYS A 354 11.67 -23.67 -15.37
CA LYS A 354 12.34 -22.72 -16.25
C LYS A 354 13.50 -22.03 -15.56
N VAL A 355 14.59 -21.83 -16.29
CA VAL A 355 15.64 -20.87 -15.96
C VAL A 355 15.53 -19.71 -16.93
N ASP A 356 14.87 -18.64 -16.48
CA ASP A 356 14.68 -17.41 -17.27
C ASP A 356 15.88 -16.46 -17.06
N ILE A 357 16.14 -15.60 -18.07
CA ILE A 357 17.16 -14.55 -18.02
C ILE A 357 16.44 -13.22 -18.23
N PHE A 358 16.41 -12.37 -17.20
CA PHE A 358 15.83 -11.03 -17.22
C PHE A 358 16.94 -10.00 -17.03
N GLY A 359 17.44 -9.44 -18.14
CA GLY A 359 18.61 -8.55 -18.11
C GLY A 359 19.84 -9.29 -17.59
N HIS A 360 20.35 -8.88 -16.43
CA HIS A 360 21.49 -9.52 -15.75
C HIS A 360 21.10 -10.54 -14.67
N GLU A 361 19.81 -10.65 -14.37
CA GLU A 361 19.29 -11.58 -13.37
C GLU A 361 18.85 -12.88 -14.05
N LYS A 362 19.23 -14.04 -13.50
CA LYS A 362 18.58 -15.30 -13.85
C LYS A 362 17.63 -15.71 -12.76
N GLN A 363 16.61 -16.47 -13.11
CA GLN A 363 15.59 -16.90 -12.17
C GLN A 363 15.28 -18.37 -12.40
N LEU A 364 15.39 -19.19 -11.36
CA LEU A 364 14.80 -20.53 -11.36
C LEU A 364 13.32 -20.39 -11.02
N ARG A 365 12.46 -20.94 -11.87
CA ARG A 365 11.00 -20.97 -11.70
C ARG A 365 10.52 -22.40 -11.76
N ILE A 366 9.69 -22.79 -10.80
CA ILE A 366 9.03 -24.10 -10.73
C ILE A 366 7.55 -23.81 -10.48
N ILE A 367 6.74 -23.95 -11.52
CA ILE A 367 5.34 -23.50 -11.51
C ILE A 367 4.45 -24.64 -11.97
N HIS A 368 3.51 -25.05 -11.12
CA HIS A 368 2.47 -26.02 -11.48
C HIS A 368 1.58 -25.45 -12.59
N TYR A 369 1.11 -26.28 -13.54
CA TYR A 369 0.31 -25.81 -14.69
C TYR A 369 -0.93 -25.03 -14.30
N SER A 370 -1.59 -25.42 -13.20
CA SER A 370 -2.77 -24.70 -12.67
C SER A 370 -2.48 -23.28 -12.19
N ARG A 371 -1.21 -22.87 -12.10
CA ARG A 371 -0.77 -21.56 -11.59
C ARG A 371 0.01 -20.73 -12.61
N THR A 372 0.07 -21.16 -13.86
CA THR A 372 0.86 -20.52 -14.93
C THR A 372 0.48 -19.05 -15.20
N ASN A 373 -0.78 -18.69 -14.96
CA ASN A 373 -1.29 -17.32 -15.13
C ASN A 373 -1.09 -16.44 -13.89
N GLU A 374 -0.58 -16.97 -12.79
CA GLU A 374 -0.36 -16.19 -11.58
C GLU A 374 0.90 -15.31 -11.70
N GLN A 375 0.78 -14.05 -11.28
CA GLN A 375 1.87 -13.08 -11.15
C GLN A 375 2.00 -12.60 -9.70
N PHE A 376 3.17 -12.09 -9.31
CA PHE A 376 3.43 -11.57 -7.96
C PHE A 376 3.16 -10.08 -7.85
#